data_AF-A0A926SRA0-F1
#
_entry.id   AF-A0A926SRA0-F1
#
_cell.length_a   1.000
_cell.length_b   1.000
_cell.length_c   1.000
_cell.angle_alpha   90.00
_cell.angle_beta   90.00
_cell.angle_gamma   90.00
#
_symmetry.space_group_name_H-M   'P 1'
#
loop_
_entity.id
_entity.type
_entity.pdbx_description
1 polymer ?
#
loop_
_entity_poly.entity_id
_entity_poly.type
_entity_poly.pdbx_seq_one_letter_code
_entity_poly.pdbx_strand_id
1 'polypeptide(L)'
;MSILQTLVENPPPTVRFCIVPVADPDFVSQNASELPTNVTLQALLNLSHQRDLEGHFTTDTYPECVAIRQWLEHFDRIDAYLSLHSAHCISPGLFFYVSSKTNSDWVRQVASQVTTTTPDWIPLLSQDPTGLSQKALSPGFFGLEIPECEKLNASTPSSSLAFITHRFHPQYVGASEVPLAVCPALVEASLTEIDQCNRDVKQTGCTSYAFQEIDLDTQLHIMANWVWAVSDHVAATA
;
A
#
# COMPACT_ATOMS: atom_id res chain seq x y z
N MET A 1 -19.34 -4.61 -10.01
CA MET A 1 -18.54 -5.80 -9.62
C MET A 1 -17.26 -5.25 -9.01
N SER A 2 -16.87 -5.66 -7.81
CA SER A 2 -15.66 -5.08 -7.19
C SER A 2 -14.44 -5.47 -8.01
N ILE A 3 -13.44 -4.59 -8.11
CA ILE A 3 -12.28 -4.86 -8.96
C ILE A 3 -11.52 -6.13 -8.49
N LEU A 4 -11.51 -6.38 -7.17
CA LEU A 4 -10.99 -7.61 -6.57
C LEU A 4 -11.79 -8.86 -6.96
N GLN A 5 -13.10 -8.73 -7.17
CA GLN A 5 -13.93 -9.84 -7.64
C GLN A 5 -13.59 -10.22 -9.08
N THR A 6 -13.39 -9.23 -9.96
CA THR A 6 -12.94 -9.48 -11.34
C THR A 6 -11.59 -10.20 -11.38
N LEU A 7 -10.65 -9.81 -10.51
CA LEU A 7 -9.33 -10.44 -10.38
C LEU A 7 -9.42 -11.94 -10.05
N VAL A 8 -10.31 -12.32 -9.11
CA VAL A 8 -10.48 -13.72 -8.70
C VAL A 8 -11.25 -14.54 -9.74
N GLU A 9 -12.23 -13.93 -10.40
CA GLU A 9 -13.09 -14.64 -11.36
C GLU A 9 -12.42 -14.87 -12.72
N ASN A 10 -11.49 -13.99 -13.12
CA ASN A 10 -10.84 -14.06 -14.43
C ASN A 10 -9.30 -13.95 -14.33
N PRO A 11 -8.61 -14.77 -13.53
CA PRO A 11 -7.17 -14.65 -13.38
C PRO A 11 -6.41 -14.95 -14.68
N PRO A 12 -5.15 -14.47 -14.84
CA PRO A 12 -4.26 -14.95 -15.89
C PRO A 12 -4.15 -16.49 -15.85
N PRO A 13 -3.96 -17.17 -17.01
CA PRO A 13 -4.04 -18.63 -17.13
C PRO A 13 -3.12 -19.47 -16.22
N THR A 14 -2.12 -18.86 -15.60
CA THR A 14 -1.12 -19.52 -14.73
C THR A 14 -1.06 -18.91 -13.33
N VAL A 15 -1.92 -17.92 -13.03
CA VAL A 15 -1.92 -17.21 -11.75
C VAL A 15 -3.12 -17.64 -10.94
N ARG A 16 -2.91 -17.84 -9.64
CA ARG A 16 -3.98 -18.06 -8.68
C ARG A 16 -3.98 -16.95 -7.65
N PHE A 17 -5.06 -16.17 -7.60
CA PHE A 17 -5.24 -15.19 -6.53
C PHE A 17 -5.75 -15.85 -5.27
N CYS A 18 -5.19 -15.43 -4.14
CA CYS A 18 -5.71 -15.70 -2.82
C CYS A 18 -5.84 -14.35 -2.10
N ILE A 19 -7.05 -14.02 -1.66
CA ILE A 19 -7.35 -12.73 -1.03
C ILE A 19 -7.56 -12.98 0.45
N VAL A 20 -6.81 -12.26 1.28
CA VAL A 20 -7.13 -12.09 2.70
C VAL A 20 -8.15 -10.96 2.80
N PRO A 21 -9.42 -11.23 3.14
CA PRO A 21 -10.39 -10.16 3.33
C PRO A 21 -10.00 -9.30 4.53
N VAL A 22 -10.30 -8.00 4.45
CA VAL A 22 -10.07 -6.93 5.44
C VAL A 22 -9.57 -7.44 6.79
N ALA A 23 -8.30 -7.16 7.10
CA ALA A 23 -7.66 -7.67 8.31
C ALA A 23 -8.24 -7.09 9.61
N ASP A 24 -9.04 -6.02 9.55
CA ASP A 24 -9.66 -5.38 10.72
C ASP A 24 -11.10 -4.88 10.43
N PRO A 25 -12.08 -5.79 10.27
CA PRO A 25 -13.44 -5.42 9.90
C PRO A 25 -14.13 -4.58 11.00
N ASP A 26 -13.78 -4.80 12.26
CA ASP A 26 -14.37 -4.10 13.40
C ASP A 26 -13.97 -2.62 13.42
N PHE A 27 -12.68 -2.30 13.23
CA PHE A 27 -12.24 -0.90 13.16
C PHE A 27 -12.72 -0.20 11.89
N VAL A 28 -12.81 -0.92 10.77
CA VAL A 28 -13.43 -0.36 9.56
C VAL A 28 -14.88 0.03 9.83
N SER A 29 -15.66 -0.84 10.48
CA SER A 29 -17.05 -0.53 10.84
C SER A 29 -17.16 0.62 11.84
N GLN A 30 -16.27 0.68 12.84
CA GLN A 30 -16.25 1.76 13.83
C GLN A 30 -15.92 3.10 13.20
N ASN A 31 -14.82 3.19 12.44
CA ASN A 31 -14.45 4.40 11.71
C ASN A 31 -15.58 4.84 10.76
N ALA A 32 -16.18 3.91 10.01
CA ALA A 32 -17.30 4.24 9.13
C ALA A 32 -18.52 4.81 9.88
N SER A 33 -18.78 4.36 11.11
CA SER A 33 -19.89 4.83 11.94
C SER A 33 -19.66 6.23 12.55
N GLU A 34 -18.40 6.64 12.70
CA GLU A 34 -18.02 7.95 13.23
C GLU A 34 -17.94 9.04 12.16
N LEU A 35 -17.84 8.63 10.89
CA LEU A 35 -17.80 9.57 9.79
C LEU A 35 -19.15 10.30 9.63
N PRO A 36 -19.12 11.62 9.34
CA PRO A 36 -20.33 12.36 9.02
C PRO A 36 -20.95 11.84 7.71
N THR A 37 -22.25 12.07 7.53
CA THR A 37 -22.96 11.72 6.27
C THR A 37 -22.29 12.32 5.04
N ASN A 38 -21.78 13.55 5.16
CA ASN A 38 -20.94 14.19 4.15
C ASN A 38 -19.48 14.07 4.59
N VAL A 39 -18.82 13.00 4.15
CA VAL A 39 -17.41 12.75 4.46
C VAL A 39 -16.55 13.84 3.84
N THR A 40 -15.65 14.40 4.65
CA THR A 40 -14.63 15.35 4.20
C THR A 40 -13.24 14.73 4.37
N LEU A 41 -12.26 15.19 3.58
CA LEU A 41 -10.86 14.83 3.79
C LEU A 41 -10.40 15.07 5.23
N GLN A 42 -10.81 16.19 5.84
CA GLN A 42 -10.51 16.48 7.24
C GLN A 42 -11.07 15.40 8.17
N ALA A 43 -12.32 14.96 7.96
CA ALA A 43 -12.92 13.90 8.77
C ALA A 43 -12.15 12.59 8.62
N LEU A 44 -11.77 12.22 7.39
CA LEU A 44 -10.95 11.05 7.12
C LEU A 44 -9.60 11.15 7.85
N LEU A 45 -8.87 12.27 7.74
CA LEU A 45 -7.59 12.52 8.42
C LEU A 45 -7.66 12.52 9.96
N ASN A 46 -8.86 12.67 10.52
CA ASN A 46 -9.12 12.67 11.96
C ASN A 46 -9.66 11.35 12.50
N LEU A 47 -9.82 10.31 11.68
CA LEU A 47 -10.12 8.96 12.17
C LEU A 47 -9.09 8.54 13.20
N SER A 48 -9.58 8.11 14.36
CA SER A 48 -8.76 7.88 15.56
C SER A 48 -8.59 6.42 15.91
N HIS A 49 -9.42 5.53 15.34
CA HIS A 49 -9.29 4.09 15.53
C HIS A 49 -8.31 3.55 14.51
N GLN A 50 -7.06 3.41 14.91
CA GLN A 50 -5.99 2.82 14.11
C GLN A 50 -5.25 1.77 14.93
N ARG A 51 -5.17 0.55 14.38
CA ARG A 51 -4.27 -0.49 14.87
C ARG A 51 -3.13 -0.63 13.87
N ASP A 52 -1.91 -0.69 14.39
CA ASP A 52 -0.74 -0.97 13.57
C ASP A 52 -0.59 -2.49 13.35
N LEU A 53 -1.49 -3.06 12.53
CA LEU A 53 -1.45 -4.49 12.22
C LEU A 53 -0.17 -4.88 11.48
N GLU A 54 0.34 -4.01 10.60
CA GLU A 54 1.60 -4.24 9.89
C GLU A 54 2.77 -4.24 10.88
N GLY A 55 2.94 -3.22 11.71
CA GLY A 55 4.03 -3.18 12.70
C GLY A 55 4.01 -4.35 13.69
N HIS A 56 2.85 -4.97 13.93
CA HIS A 56 2.68 -6.09 14.86
C HIS A 56 2.41 -7.45 14.20
N PHE A 57 2.52 -7.57 12.88
CA PHE A 57 2.05 -8.75 12.14
C PHE A 57 2.67 -10.07 12.64
N THR A 58 3.94 -10.04 13.04
CA THR A 58 4.68 -11.22 13.52
C THR A 58 4.48 -11.54 15.00
N THR A 59 3.68 -10.75 15.70
CA THR A 59 3.39 -10.92 17.13
C THR A 59 1.98 -11.44 17.36
N ASP A 60 1.70 -11.88 18.59
CA ASP A 60 0.37 -12.33 19.00
C ASP A 60 -0.47 -11.18 19.60
N THR A 61 -0.06 -9.93 19.35
CA THR A 61 -0.75 -8.72 19.84
C THR A 61 -2.18 -8.64 19.30
N TYR A 62 -2.37 -9.03 18.04
CA TYR A 62 -3.66 -8.97 17.36
C TYR A 62 -4.06 -10.37 16.85
N PRO A 63 -5.25 -10.88 17.23
CA PRO A 63 -5.71 -12.19 16.79
C PRO A 63 -5.86 -12.30 15.27
N GLU A 64 -6.12 -11.19 14.57
CA GLU A 64 -6.24 -11.16 13.12
C GLU A 64 -4.88 -11.43 12.44
N CYS A 65 -3.79 -10.87 12.97
CA CYS A 65 -2.44 -11.19 12.50
C CYS A 65 -2.10 -12.68 12.72
N VAL A 66 -2.53 -13.28 13.84
CA VAL A 66 -2.37 -14.72 14.11
C VAL A 66 -3.16 -15.55 13.10
N ALA A 67 -4.43 -15.21 12.87
CA ALA A 67 -5.30 -15.93 11.94
C ALA A 67 -4.78 -15.86 10.49
N ILE A 68 -4.31 -14.69 10.05
CA ILE A 68 -3.72 -14.52 8.72
C ILE A 68 -2.45 -15.34 8.58
N ARG A 69 -1.55 -15.34 9.57
CA ARG A 69 -0.33 -16.17 9.55
C ARG A 69 -0.66 -17.66 9.47
N GLN A 70 -1.60 -18.16 10.27
CA GLN A 70 -2.06 -19.55 10.23
C GLN A 70 -2.70 -19.91 8.88
N TRP A 71 -3.47 -18.99 8.28
CA TRP A 71 -4.02 -19.20 6.96
C TRP A 71 -2.91 -19.27 5.89
N LEU A 72 -1.90 -18.42 5.99
CA LEU A 72 -0.73 -18.45 5.09
C LEU A 72 0.07 -19.75 5.17
N GLU A 73 0.04 -20.48 6.30
CA GLU A 73 0.72 -21.78 6.45
C GLU A 73 0.18 -22.87 5.50
N HIS A 74 -1.01 -22.68 4.91
CA HIS A 74 -1.58 -23.62 3.94
C HIS A 74 -0.92 -23.57 2.55
N PHE A 75 -0.08 -22.57 2.29
CA PHE A 75 0.62 -22.41 1.02
C PHE A 75 2.03 -22.99 1.11
N ASP A 76 2.41 -23.77 0.10
CA ASP A 76 3.80 -24.23 -0.03
C ASP A 76 4.69 -23.15 -0.68
N ARG A 77 4.08 -22.24 -1.45
CA ARG A 77 4.75 -21.21 -2.24
C ARG A 77 3.85 -19.99 -2.41
N ILE A 78 4.46 -18.81 -2.38
CA ILE A 78 3.85 -17.53 -2.75
C ILE A 78 4.84 -16.83 -3.68
N ASP A 79 4.42 -16.54 -4.91
CA ASP A 79 5.27 -15.92 -5.94
C ASP A 79 5.29 -14.40 -5.87
N ALA A 80 4.17 -13.82 -5.48
CA ALA A 80 4.02 -12.39 -5.24
C ALA A 80 3.11 -12.13 -4.03
N TYR A 81 3.42 -11.09 -3.27
CA TYR A 81 2.61 -10.62 -2.16
C TYR A 81 2.46 -9.10 -2.19
N LEU A 82 1.22 -8.64 -2.08
CA LEU A 82 0.86 -7.24 -2.17
C LEU A 82 -0.03 -6.88 -0.97
N SER A 83 0.46 -5.99 -0.12
CA SER A 83 -0.35 -5.39 0.95
C SER A 83 -0.95 -4.08 0.42
N LEU A 84 -2.27 -3.98 0.38
CA LEU A 84 -2.95 -2.86 -0.27
C LEU A 84 -3.38 -1.83 0.78
N HIS A 85 -2.69 -0.68 0.83
CA HIS A 85 -3.03 0.42 1.73
C HIS A 85 -3.40 1.69 0.97
N SER A 86 -4.32 2.44 1.59
CA SER A 86 -4.48 3.86 1.35
C SER A 86 -3.69 4.59 2.43
N ALA A 87 -2.79 5.48 2.02
CA ALA A 87 -2.01 6.28 2.94
C ALA A 87 -2.90 7.36 3.56
N HIS A 88 -2.87 7.47 4.89
CA HIS A 88 -3.67 8.41 5.67
C HIS A 88 -3.13 9.85 5.58
N CYS A 89 -2.91 10.36 4.38
CA CYS A 89 -2.24 11.64 4.15
C CYS A 89 -2.64 12.32 2.83
N ILE A 90 -2.26 13.59 2.74
CA ILE A 90 -2.04 14.35 1.52
C ILE A 90 -0.57 14.17 1.14
N SER A 91 -0.31 13.78 -0.10
CA SER A 91 1.04 13.54 -0.61
C SER A 91 1.31 14.41 -1.84
N PRO A 92 2.56 14.72 -2.19
CA PRO A 92 2.85 15.37 -3.47
C PRO A 92 2.41 14.55 -4.70
N GLY A 93 2.25 13.24 -4.54
CA GLY A 93 1.92 12.30 -5.60
C GLY A 93 1.79 10.87 -5.11
N LEU A 94 1.66 9.95 -6.06
CA LEU A 94 1.48 8.52 -5.81
C LEU A 94 2.83 7.85 -5.52
N PHE A 95 2.81 6.94 -4.54
CA PHE A 95 3.96 6.14 -4.16
C PHE A 95 3.57 4.73 -3.71
N PHE A 96 4.50 3.80 -3.94
CA PHE A 96 4.44 2.39 -3.63
C PHE A 96 5.76 1.99 -3.01
N TYR A 97 5.70 1.03 -2.10
CA TYR A 97 6.87 0.38 -1.55
C TYR A 97 7.02 -1.02 -2.13
N VAL A 98 8.24 -1.36 -2.54
CA VAL A 98 8.59 -2.67 -3.06
C VAL A 98 9.85 -3.14 -2.36
N SER A 99 9.99 -4.44 -2.11
CA SER A 99 11.23 -4.99 -1.58
C SER A 99 12.44 -4.54 -2.41
N SER A 100 13.49 -4.07 -1.73
CA SER A 100 14.78 -3.72 -2.35
C SER A 100 15.42 -4.87 -3.13
N LYS A 101 15.00 -6.11 -2.83
CA LYS A 101 15.47 -7.36 -3.44
C LYS A 101 14.67 -7.79 -4.67
N THR A 102 13.50 -7.19 -4.91
CA THR A 102 12.76 -7.44 -6.15
C THR A 102 13.58 -6.98 -7.35
N ASN A 103 13.54 -7.75 -8.43
CA ASN A 103 14.29 -7.44 -9.64
C ASN A 103 13.88 -6.05 -10.19
N SER A 104 14.85 -5.13 -10.32
CA SER A 104 14.59 -3.75 -10.75
C SER A 104 13.96 -3.63 -12.14
N ASP A 105 14.26 -4.55 -13.07
CA ASP A 105 13.65 -4.54 -14.40
C ASP A 105 12.17 -4.93 -14.33
N TRP A 106 11.80 -5.81 -13.39
CA TRP A 106 10.39 -6.16 -13.14
C TRP A 106 9.66 -4.96 -12.54
N VAL A 107 10.27 -4.29 -11.55
CA VAL A 107 9.68 -3.08 -10.96
C VAL A 107 9.47 -2.01 -12.03
N ARG A 108 10.42 -1.81 -12.94
CA ARG A 108 10.29 -0.83 -14.03
C ARG A 108 9.13 -1.18 -14.98
N GLN A 109 8.94 -2.46 -15.30
CA GLN A 109 7.86 -2.90 -16.18
C GLN A 109 6.50 -2.76 -15.50
N VAL A 110 6.38 -3.16 -14.23
CA VAL A 110 5.17 -2.96 -13.43
C VAL A 110 4.86 -1.46 -13.31
N ALA A 111 5.85 -0.63 -12.99
CA ALA A 111 5.70 0.82 -12.88
C ALA A 111 5.23 1.45 -14.19
N SER A 112 5.78 1.02 -15.33
CA SER A 112 5.33 1.46 -16.65
C SER A 112 3.83 1.20 -16.87
N GLN A 113 3.34 0.01 -16.51
CA GLN A 113 1.92 -0.33 -16.68
C GLN A 113 1.02 0.48 -15.74
N VAL A 114 1.42 0.63 -14.47
CA VAL A 114 0.71 1.49 -13.52
C VAL A 114 0.69 2.94 -14.00
N THR A 115 1.79 3.45 -14.54
CA THR A 115 1.88 4.80 -15.11
C THR A 115 0.87 5.00 -16.24
N THR A 116 0.77 4.05 -17.19
CA THR A 116 -0.14 4.18 -18.34
C THR A 116 -1.62 4.23 -17.98
N THR A 117 -1.99 3.82 -16.77
CA THR A 117 -3.37 3.75 -16.30
C THR A 117 -3.68 4.70 -15.16
N THR A 118 -2.65 5.33 -14.57
CA THR A 118 -2.82 6.36 -13.55
C THR A 118 -3.25 7.66 -14.23
N PRO A 119 -4.30 8.35 -13.73
CA PRO A 119 -4.71 9.64 -14.28
C PRO A 119 -3.55 10.65 -14.31
N ASP A 120 -3.41 11.39 -15.42
CA ASP A 120 -2.29 12.34 -15.64
C ASP A 120 -2.14 13.43 -14.56
N TRP A 121 -3.20 13.71 -13.80
CA TRP A 121 -3.18 14.69 -12.71
C TRP A 121 -2.58 14.14 -11.40
N ILE A 122 -2.35 12.82 -11.30
CA ILE A 122 -1.70 12.16 -10.17
C ILE A 122 -0.24 11.89 -10.55
N PRO A 123 0.71 12.72 -10.07
CA PRO A 123 2.11 12.51 -10.41
C PRO A 123 2.66 11.27 -9.69
N LEU A 124 3.47 10.47 -10.39
CA LEU A 124 4.31 9.43 -9.79
C LEU A 124 5.62 10.05 -9.30
N LEU A 125 5.94 9.84 -8.02
CA LEU A 125 7.01 10.58 -7.38
C LEU A 125 8.41 10.08 -7.76
N SER A 126 9.34 11.01 -7.99
CA SER A 126 10.75 10.68 -8.20
C SER A 126 11.50 10.43 -6.88
N GLN A 127 10.95 10.90 -5.76
CA GLN A 127 11.50 10.81 -4.41
C GLN A 127 10.43 10.38 -3.41
N ASP A 128 10.83 9.65 -2.37
CA ASP A 128 9.90 9.14 -1.35
C ASP A 128 9.37 10.30 -0.47
N PRO A 129 8.05 10.51 -0.39
CA PRO A 129 7.46 11.62 0.38
C PRO A 129 7.44 11.36 1.90
N THR A 130 7.93 10.22 2.38
CA THR A 130 7.94 9.84 3.80
C THR A 130 9.35 9.75 4.41
N GLY A 131 10.37 9.61 3.55
CA GLY A 131 11.74 9.35 3.96
C GLY A 131 12.05 7.89 4.35
N LEU A 132 11.10 6.96 4.23
CA LEU A 132 11.29 5.53 4.54
C LEU A 132 12.29 4.84 3.60
N SER A 133 12.42 5.31 2.36
CA SER A 133 13.34 4.82 1.35
C SER A 133 14.22 5.93 0.80
N GLN A 134 15.48 5.59 0.57
CA GLN A 134 16.44 6.43 -0.14
C GLN A 134 16.66 5.98 -1.60
N LYS A 135 15.92 4.94 -2.04
CA LYS A 135 16.16 4.27 -3.32
C LYS A 135 14.88 4.23 -4.15
N ALA A 136 14.79 5.13 -5.13
CA ALA A 136 13.80 5.00 -6.20
C ALA A 136 14.22 3.87 -7.16
N LEU A 137 13.34 2.88 -7.36
CA LEU A 137 13.52 1.81 -8.34
C LEU A 137 12.90 2.21 -9.70
N SER A 138 11.82 2.97 -9.64
CA SER A 138 11.13 3.61 -10.76
C SER A 138 10.31 4.80 -10.20
N PRO A 139 9.87 5.78 -11.00
CA PRO A 139 8.96 6.83 -10.51
C PRO A 139 7.72 6.23 -9.84
N GLY A 140 7.46 6.63 -8.60
CA GLY A 140 6.41 6.14 -7.72
C GLY A 140 6.74 4.83 -7.01
N PHE A 141 7.86 4.16 -7.29
CA PHE A 141 8.21 2.85 -6.72
C PHE A 141 9.52 2.93 -5.96
N PHE A 142 9.43 2.81 -4.63
CA PHE A 142 10.55 2.97 -3.71
C PHE A 142 10.95 1.65 -3.07
N GLY A 143 12.26 1.40 -2.99
CA GLY A 143 12.82 0.17 -2.45
C GLY A 143 12.88 0.19 -0.93
N LEU A 144 12.13 -0.68 -0.27
CA LEU A 144 12.24 -0.91 1.16
C LEU A 144 13.21 -2.05 1.46
N GLU A 145 14.16 -1.79 2.36
CA GLU A 145 14.95 -2.84 2.97
C GLU A 145 14.08 -3.63 3.95
N ILE A 146 13.65 -4.81 3.53
CA ILE A 146 12.85 -5.71 4.36
C ILE A 146 13.83 -6.54 5.22
N PRO A 147 13.78 -6.44 6.56
CA PRO A 147 14.65 -7.20 7.44
C PRO A 147 14.53 -8.71 7.20
N GLU A 148 15.66 -9.40 7.09
CA GLU A 148 15.69 -10.86 7.12
C GLU A 148 15.59 -11.32 8.58
N CYS A 149 14.37 -11.54 9.08
CA CYS A 149 14.19 -12.03 10.43
C CYS A 149 14.52 -13.53 10.52
N GLU A 150 15.77 -13.89 10.82
CA GLU A 150 16.18 -15.28 11.10
C GLU A 150 15.40 -15.92 12.28
N LYS A 151 14.78 -15.09 13.13
CA LYS A 151 13.85 -15.52 14.18
C LYS A 151 12.73 -14.50 14.28
N LEU A 152 11.58 -14.82 13.68
CA LEU A 152 10.29 -14.18 13.98
C LEU A 152 10.00 -14.39 15.48
N ASN A 153 10.54 -13.53 16.33
CA ASN A 153 10.36 -13.61 17.77
C ASN A 153 9.35 -12.53 18.20
N ALA A 154 8.54 -12.84 19.20
CA ALA A 154 7.53 -11.91 19.71
C ALA A 154 8.12 -10.63 20.33
N SER A 155 9.43 -10.59 20.62
CA SER A 155 10.12 -9.42 21.19
C SER A 155 10.59 -8.39 20.15
N THR A 156 10.57 -8.71 18.86
CA THR A 156 10.85 -7.79 17.74
C THR A 156 9.73 -7.88 16.73
N PRO A 157 8.67 -7.06 16.89
CA PRO A 157 7.58 -6.96 15.93
C PRO A 157 8.09 -6.65 14.53
N SER A 158 7.43 -7.18 13.52
CA SER A 158 7.77 -6.96 12.11
C SER A 158 6.54 -7.08 11.22
N SER A 159 6.69 -6.66 9.97
CA SER A 159 5.62 -6.53 8.97
C SER A 159 5.21 -7.82 8.29
N SER A 160 4.04 -7.79 7.66
CA SER A 160 3.57 -8.88 6.81
C SER A 160 4.51 -9.12 5.64
N LEU A 161 5.08 -8.04 5.09
CA LEU A 161 6.12 -8.09 4.06
C LEU A 161 7.34 -8.89 4.55
N ALA A 162 7.82 -8.63 5.78
CA ALA A 162 8.96 -9.36 6.35
C ALA A 162 8.66 -10.84 6.59
N PHE A 163 7.49 -11.16 7.16
CA PHE A 163 7.05 -12.55 7.34
C PHE A 163 7.04 -13.31 6.02
N ILE A 164 6.43 -12.71 4.98
CA ILE A 164 6.29 -13.35 3.67
C ILE A 164 7.64 -13.50 2.96
N THR A 165 8.46 -12.45 2.94
CA THR A 165 9.80 -12.48 2.34
C THR A 165 10.64 -13.60 2.94
N HIS A 166 10.65 -13.73 4.27
CA HIS A 166 11.42 -14.76 4.96
C HIS A 166 10.86 -16.18 4.73
N ARG A 167 9.55 -16.35 4.76
CA ARG A 167 8.94 -17.69 4.74
C ARG A 167 8.82 -18.29 3.34
N PHE A 168 8.53 -17.47 2.34
CA PHE A 168 8.15 -17.93 1.00
C PHE A 168 9.13 -17.51 -0.09
N HIS A 169 9.99 -16.52 0.17
CA HIS A 169 10.93 -15.97 -0.82
C HIS A 169 10.26 -15.63 -2.17
N PRO A 170 9.13 -14.90 -2.16
CA PRO A 170 8.46 -14.47 -3.38
C PRO A 170 9.39 -13.64 -4.26
N GLN A 171 9.09 -13.64 -5.55
CA GLN A 171 9.82 -12.87 -6.55
C GLN A 171 9.44 -11.38 -6.49
N TYR A 172 8.23 -11.07 -6.03
CA TYR A 172 7.72 -9.70 -5.88
C TYR A 172 7.03 -9.49 -4.53
N VAL A 173 7.40 -8.45 -3.78
CA VAL A 173 6.73 -8.05 -2.53
C VAL A 173 6.57 -6.55 -2.52
N GLY A 174 5.38 -6.07 -2.19
CA GLY A 174 5.19 -4.63 -2.01
C GLY A 174 3.99 -4.25 -1.18
N ALA A 175 3.92 -2.96 -0.87
CA ALA A 175 2.78 -2.29 -0.28
C ALA A 175 2.37 -1.08 -1.15
N SER A 176 1.07 -0.90 -1.39
CA SER A 176 0.56 0.36 -1.97
C SER A 176 0.34 1.36 -0.84
N GLU A 177 0.64 2.64 -1.09
CA GLU A 177 0.38 3.72 -0.15
C GLU A 177 -0.33 4.86 -0.89
N VAL A 178 -1.52 4.56 -1.41
CA VAL A 178 -2.27 5.52 -2.24
C VAL A 178 -2.79 6.64 -1.35
N PRO A 179 -2.35 7.90 -1.51
CA PRO A 179 -2.76 8.98 -0.62
C PRO A 179 -4.24 9.32 -0.81
N LEU A 180 -4.87 9.89 0.23
CA LEU A 180 -6.25 10.36 0.14
C LEU A 180 -6.40 11.57 -0.80
N ALA A 181 -5.34 12.37 -0.92
CA ALA A 181 -5.29 13.51 -1.83
C ALA A 181 -3.86 13.76 -2.31
N VAL A 182 -3.74 14.35 -3.51
CA VAL A 182 -2.46 14.81 -4.05
C VAL A 182 -2.36 16.33 -4.01
N CYS A 183 -1.16 16.82 -3.72
CA CYS A 183 -0.82 18.22 -3.73
C CYS A 183 0.48 18.43 -4.51
N PRO A 184 0.41 18.56 -5.86
CA PRO A 184 1.60 18.63 -6.70
C PRO A 184 2.56 19.78 -6.38
N ALA A 185 2.07 20.84 -5.73
CA ALA A 185 2.89 21.95 -5.25
C ALA A 185 3.94 21.53 -4.21
N LEU A 186 3.79 20.35 -3.59
CA LEU A 186 4.72 19.80 -2.60
C LEU A 186 5.79 18.88 -3.20
N VAL A 187 5.91 18.75 -4.52
CA VAL A 187 6.81 17.73 -5.13
C VAL A 187 8.29 17.92 -4.78
N GLU A 188 8.71 19.17 -4.57
CA GLU A 188 10.07 19.52 -4.13
C GLU A 188 10.10 19.95 -2.65
N ALA A 189 9.01 19.76 -1.91
CA ALA A 189 8.93 20.16 -0.51
C ALA A 189 9.68 19.18 0.40
N SER A 190 10.18 19.68 1.52
CA SER A 190 10.75 18.83 2.57
C SER A 190 9.68 18.01 3.28
N LEU A 191 10.09 16.91 3.92
CA LEU A 191 9.19 16.09 4.77
C LEU A 191 8.47 16.95 5.81
N THR A 192 9.17 17.90 6.43
CA THR A 192 8.59 18.82 7.42
C THR A 192 7.46 19.67 6.84
N GLU A 193 7.59 20.11 5.58
CA GLU A 193 6.56 20.91 4.89
C GLU A 193 5.36 20.04 4.50
N ILE A 194 5.60 18.81 4.02
CA ILE A 194 4.54 17.83 3.74
C ILE A 194 3.76 17.51 5.02
N ASP A 195 4.47 17.25 6.13
CA ASP A 195 3.88 16.99 7.43
C ASP A 195 3.09 18.19 7.95
N GLN A 196 3.60 19.41 7.75
CA GLN A 196 2.89 20.62 8.16
C GLN A 196 1.59 20.79 7.37
N CYS A 197 1.60 20.57 6.05
CA CYS A 197 0.40 20.61 5.22
C CYS A 197 -0.65 19.60 5.73
N ASN A 198 -0.23 18.37 6.04
CA ASN A 198 -1.12 17.35 6.60
C ASN A 198 -1.72 17.77 7.95
N ARG A 199 -0.91 18.34 8.84
CA ARG A 199 -1.39 18.88 10.14
C ARG A 199 -2.38 20.01 9.94
N ASP A 200 -2.12 20.94 9.02
CA ASP A 200 -2.99 22.08 8.75
C ASP A 200 -4.37 21.63 8.27
N VAL A 201 -4.43 20.70 7.30
CA VAL A 201 -5.71 20.17 6.81
C VAL A 201 -6.41 19.35 7.89
N LYS A 202 -5.68 18.54 8.66
CA LYS A 202 -6.27 17.80 9.79
C LYS A 202 -6.92 18.75 10.81
N GLN A 203 -6.26 19.86 11.15
CA GLN A 203 -6.75 20.80 12.15
C GLN A 203 -7.84 21.74 11.64
N THR A 204 -7.73 22.21 10.40
CA THR A 204 -8.54 23.33 9.89
C THR A 204 -9.41 22.97 8.69
N GLY A 205 -9.16 21.83 8.04
CA GLY A 205 -9.75 21.46 6.76
C GLY A 205 -9.21 22.25 5.57
N CYS A 206 -8.20 23.11 5.79
CA CYS A 206 -7.63 23.98 4.77
C CYS A 206 -6.10 23.89 4.76
N THR A 207 -5.52 24.25 3.62
CA THR A 207 -4.08 24.44 3.45
C THR A 207 -3.84 25.56 2.44
N SER A 208 -2.63 26.11 2.46
CA SER A 208 -2.20 27.15 1.51
C SER A 208 -2.03 26.62 0.08
N TYR A 209 -1.98 25.29 -0.08
CA TYR A 209 -1.75 24.65 -1.36
C TYR A 209 -3.06 24.11 -1.96
N ALA A 210 -3.18 24.18 -3.28
CA ALA A 210 -4.23 23.44 -3.96
C ALA A 210 -3.93 21.93 -3.87
N PHE A 211 -4.92 21.15 -3.47
CA PHE A 211 -4.88 19.69 -3.49
C PHE A 211 -6.12 19.15 -4.18
N GLN A 212 -6.04 17.89 -4.60
CA GLN A 212 -7.15 17.17 -5.20
C GLN A 212 -7.31 15.83 -4.49
N GLU A 213 -8.49 15.59 -3.93
CA GLU A 213 -8.86 14.29 -3.34
C GLU A 213 -8.90 13.22 -4.43
N ILE A 214 -8.37 12.04 -4.11
CA ILE A 214 -8.47 10.86 -4.97
C ILE A 214 -9.69 10.08 -4.52
N ASP A 215 -10.72 10.04 -5.36
CA ASP A 215 -11.92 9.26 -5.06
C ASP A 215 -11.61 7.76 -4.93
N LEU A 216 -12.48 7.05 -4.20
CA LEU A 216 -12.29 5.63 -3.91
C LEU A 216 -12.16 4.77 -5.17
N ASP A 217 -12.94 5.06 -6.21
CA ASP A 217 -12.91 4.29 -7.46
C ASP A 217 -11.55 4.43 -8.15
N THR A 218 -10.99 5.64 -8.16
CA THR A 218 -9.64 5.92 -8.67
C THR A 218 -8.58 5.22 -7.84
N GLN A 219 -8.66 5.26 -6.51
CA GLN A 219 -7.71 4.55 -5.64
C GLN A 219 -7.74 3.03 -5.90
N LEU A 220 -8.94 2.44 -5.96
CA LEU A 220 -9.11 1.02 -6.22
C LEU A 220 -8.64 0.62 -7.62
N HIS A 221 -8.87 1.48 -8.62
CA HIS A 221 -8.40 1.26 -9.98
C HIS A 221 -6.86 1.22 -10.04
N ILE A 222 -6.19 2.17 -9.39
CA ILE A 222 -4.72 2.21 -9.31
C ILE A 222 -4.18 0.94 -8.62
N MET A 223 -4.72 0.57 -7.47
CA MET A 223 -4.29 -0.64 -6.74
C MET A 223 -4.49 -1.90 -7.58
N ALA A 224 -5.63 -2.01 -8.27
CA ALA A 224 -5.91 -3.14 -9.11
C ALA A 224 -5.00 -3.24 -10.33
N ASN A 225 -4.69 -2.12 -10.98
CA ASN A 225 -3.76 -2.11 -12.10
C ASN A 225 -2.37 -2.52 -11.65
N TRP A 226 -1.96 -2.15 -10.44
CA TRP A 226 -0.72 -2.65 -9.86
C TRP A 226 -0.76 -4.17 -9.63
N VAL A 227 -1.84 -4.71 -9.07
CA VAL A 227 -2.03 -6.16 -8.90
C VAL A 227 -1.98 -6.89 -10.25
N TRP A 228 -2.67 -6.38 -11.27
CA TRP A 228 -2.65 -6.93 -12.63
C TRP A 228 -1.26 -6.91 -13.24
N ALA A 229 -0.56 -5.78 -13.15
CA ALA A 229 0.77 -5.64 -13.71
C ALA A 229 1.79 -6.62 -13.09
N VAL A 230 1.70 -6.84 -11.77
CA VAL A 230 2.50 -7.86 -11.08
C VAL A 230 2.11 -9.27 -11.54
N SER A 231 0.81 -9.53 -11.69
CA SER A 231 0.30 -10.85 -12.06
C SER A 231 0.66 -11.26 -13.49
N ASP A 232 0.59 -10.34 -14.43
CA ASP A 232 1.03 -10.55 -15.82
C ASP A 232 2.54 -10.89 -15.87
N HIS A 233 3.32 -10.29 -14.97
CA HIS A 233 4.74 -10.62 -14.84
C HIS A 233 4.99 -12.01 -14.25
N VAL A 234 4.31 -12.36 -13.16
CA VAL A 234 4.40 -13.71 -12.58
C VAL A 234 3.97 -14.77 -13.61
N ALA A 235 2.93 -14.49 -14.39
CA ALA A 235 2.45 -15.40 -15.43
C ALA A 235 3.49 -15.63 -16.55
N ALA A 236 4.25 -14.59 -16.90
CA ALA A 236 5.27 -14.65 -17.96
C ALA A 236 6.57 -15.37 -17.53
N THR A 237 6.78 -15.57 -16.23
CA THR A 237 8.00 -16.17 -15.66
C THR A 237 7.77 -17.54 -15.03
N ALA A 238 6.52 -18.00 -14.95
CA ALA A 238 6.09 -19.33 -14.51
C ALA A 238 6.31 -20.40 -15.59
#